data_AF-A0A7X3BUT5-F1
#
_entry.id   AF-A0A7X3BUT5-F1
#
_cell.length_a   1.000
_cell.length_b   1.000
_cell.length_c   1.000
_cell.angle_alpha   90.00
_cell.angle_beta   90.00
_cell.angle_gamma   90.00
#
_symmetry.space_group_name_H-M   'P 1'
#
loop_
_entity.id
_entity.type
_entity.pdbx_description
1 polymer ?
#
loop_
_entity_poly.entity_id
_entity_poly.type
_entity_poly.pdbx_seq_one_letter_code
_entity_poly.pdbx_strand_id
1 'polypeptide(L)' 'MAKFIPFVKLSKKTQQEINKSRRKNWGNIDPTTKRPKNSKAYNRKKAQAWKDDFPTSELFYYLVKF' A
#
# COMPACT_ATOMS: atom_id res chain seq x y z
N MET A 1 -44.61 2.90 -0.59
CA MET A 1 -43.16 2.64 -0.75
C MET A 1 -42.82 2.60 -2.22
N ALA A 2 -41.72 3.22 -2.66
CA ALA A 2 -41.25 3.08 -4.04
C ALA A 2 -40.82 1.62 -4.27
N LYS A 3 -41.18 1.05 -5.43
CA LYS A 3 -40.78 -0.32 -5.78
C LYS A 3 -39.26 -0.35 -5.99
N PHE A 4 -38.60 -1.38 -5.47
CA PHE A 4 -37.17 -1.57 -5.69
C PHE A 4 -36.91 -1.86 -7.17
N ILE A 5 -35.99 -1.10 -7.77
CA ILE A 5 -35.54 -1.30 -9.15
C ILE A 5 -34.06 -1.70 -9.10
N PRO A 6 -33.68 -2.86 -9.66
CA PRO A 6 -32.28 -3.25 -9.76
C PRO A 6 -31.46 -2.23 -10.57
N PHE A 7 -30.23 -1.96 -10.15
CA PHE A 7 -29.33 -0.99 -10.79
C PHE A 7 -29.20 -1.19 -12.31
N VAL A 8 -29.12 -2.44 -12.75
CA VAL A 8 -28.97 -2.81 -14.17
C VAL A 8 -30.17 -2.36 -15.02
N LYS A 9 -31.36 -2.26 -14.41
CA LYS A 9 -32.60 -1.85 -15.09
C LYS A 9 -32.83 -0.35 -15.09
N LEU A 10 -31.95 0.44 -14.46
CA LEU A 10 -32.02 1.89 -14.47
C LEU A 10 -31.58 2.45 -15.83
N SER A 11 -32.02 3.66 -16.17
CA SER A 11 -31.53 4.34 -17.37
C SER A 11 -30.04 4.65 -17.26
N LYS A 12 -29.34 4.72 -18.40
CA LYS A 12 -27.89 5.03 -18.41
C LYS A 12 -27.54 6.32 -17.65
N LYS A 13 -28.42 7.34 -17.74
CA LYS A 13 -28.25 8.64 -17.07
C LYS A 13 -28.27 8.50 -15.54
N THR A 14 -29.25 7.77 -15.00
CA THR A 14 -29.38 7.56 -13.54
C THR A 14 -28.25 6.68 -12.99
N GLN A 15 -27.85 5.64 -13.73
CA GLN A 15 -26.67 4.84 -13.38
C GLN A 15 -25.39 5.70 -13.30
N GLN A 16 -25.22 6.63 -14.25
CA GLN A 16 -24.07 7.54 -14.26
C GLN A 16 -24.06 8.47 -13.04
N GLU A 17 -25.22 8.99 -12.64
CA GLU A 17 -25.36 9.87 -11.48
C GLU A 17 -25.05 9.15 -10.17
N ILE A 18 -25.56 7.93 -10.00
CA ILE A 18 -25.23 7.03 -8.87
C ILE A 18 -23.73 6.70 -8.86
N ASN A 19 -23.13 6.41 -10.02
CA ASN A 19 -21.70 6.11 -10.09
C ASN A 19 -20.83 7.34 -9.80
N LYS A 20 -21.25 8.54 -10.22
CA LYS A 20 -20.58 9.80 -9.88
C LYS A 20 -20.61 10.04 -8.37
N SER A 21 -21.75 9.81 -7.70
CA SER A 21 -21.83 9.95 -6.25
C SER A 21 -20.96 8.92 -5.53
N ARG A 22 -20.93 7.66 -6.00
CA ARG A 22 -20.05 6.60 -5.46
C ARG A 22 -18.56 6.93 -5.61
N ARG A 23 -18.13 7.46 -6.76
CA ARG A 23 -16.71 7.77 -7.03
C ARG A 23 -16.17 8.98 -6.27
N LYS A 24 -17.04 9.90 -5.83
CA LYS A 24 -16.59 11.10 -5.09
C LYS A 24 -15.87 10.76 -3.79
N ASN A 25 -16.10 9.58 -3.23
CA ASN A 25 -15.45 9.11 -2.04
C ASN A 25 -14.73 7.79 -2.34
N TRP A 26 -13.43 7.71 -2.07
CA TRP A 26 -12.68 6.43 -2.09
C TRP A 26 -13.04 5.52 -0.89
N GLY A 27 -14.09 5.87 -0.16
CA GLY A 27 -14.54 5.18 1.05
C GLY A 27 -13.58 5.47 2.18
N ASN A 28 -12.99 4.42 2.74
CA ASN A 28 -11.99 4.51 3.81
C ASN A 28 -10.55 4.41 3.28
N ILE A 29 -10.37 4.46 1.95
CA ILE A 29 -9.06 4.28 1.31
C ILE A 29 -8.58 5.65 0.86
N ASP A 30 -7.58 6.22 1.53
CA ASP A 30 -6.89 7.39 1.00
C ASP A 30 -5.82 6.92 -0.01
N PRO A 31 -5.96 7.22 -1.32
CA PRO A 31 -4.96 6.84 -2.33
C PRO A 31 -3.58 7.43 -2.04
N THR A 32 -3.49 8.49 -1.24
CA THR A 32 -2.23 9.09 -0.79
C THR A 32 -1.51 8.20 0.22
N THR A 33 -2.26 7.54 1.12
CA THR A 33 -1.70 6.60 2.11
C THR A 33 -1.28 5.25 1.52
N LYS A 34 -1.82 4.87 0.35
CA LYS A 34 -1.45 3.64 -0.36
C LYS A 34 -0.24 3.80 -1.28
N ARG A 35 0.39 4.97 -1.32
CA ARG A 35 1.58 5.19 -2.15
C ARG A 35 2.76 4.39 -1.60
N PRO A 36 3.46 3.59 -2.43
CA PRO A 36 4.71 2.98 -2.02
C PRO A 36 5.74 4.07 -1.68
N LYS A 37 6.66 3.75 -0.79
CA LYS A 37 7.77 4.65 -0.46
C LYS A 37 8.55 5.00 -1.73
N ASN A 38 8.93 6.28 -1.89
CA ASN A 38 9.74 6.74 -3.02
C ASN A 38 11.04 5.92 -3.11
N SER A 39 11.23 5.21 -4.22
CA SER A 39 12.39 4.34 -4.44
C SER A 39 13.71 5.10 -4.61
N LYS A 40 13.64 6.37 -5.05
CA LYS A 40 14.79 7.27 -5.21
C LYS A 40 15.12 8.05 -3.94
N ALA A 41 14.28 8.00 -2.91
CA ALA A 41 14.56 8.71 -1.67
C ALA A 41 15.79 8.11 -0.98
N TYR A 42 16.70 8.97 -0.56
CA TYR A 42 17.89 8.57 0.17
C TYR A 42 17.50 7.85 1.48
N ASN A 43 18.07 6.67 1.71
CA ASN A 43 17.87 5.88 2.93
C ASN A 43 19.21 5.27 3.36
N ARG A 44 19.90 5.89 4.32
CA ARG A 44 21.21 5.47 4.81
C ARG A 44 21.24 4.03 5.34
N LYS A 45 20.12 3.55 5.90
CA LYS A 45 20.00 2.15 6.37
C LYS A 45 20.13 1.15 5.22
N LYS A 46 19.59 1.46 4.04
CA LYS A 46 19.68 0.58 2.86
C LYS A 46 21.14 0.37 2.41
N ALA A 47 21.99 1.38 2.56
CA ALA A 47 23.41 1.29 2.21
C ALA A 47 24.22 0.42 3.19
N GLN A 48 23.71 0.20 4.40
CA GLN A 48 24.38 -0.55 5.46
C GLN A 48 23.79 -1.96 5.65
N ALA A 49 22.75 -2.34 4.89
CA ALA A 49 22.04 -3.61 5.04
C ALA A 49 22.96 -4.85 4.95
N TRP A 50 24.07 -4.76 4.19
CA TRP A 50 25.07 -5.83 4.10
C TRP A 50 25.73 -6.19 5.44
N LYS A 51 25.67 -5.28 6.43
CA LYS A 51 26.20 -5.52 7.79
C LYS A 51 25.27 -6.38 8.63
N ASP A 52 23.97 -6.34 8.34
CA ASP A 52 22.96 -7.11 9.08
C ASP A 52 22.99 -8.60 8.68
N ASP A 53 23.39 -8.89 7.43
CA ASP A 53 23.53 -10.26 6.91
C ASP A 53 24.84 -10.94 7.35
N PHE A 54 25.80 -10.20 7.91
CA PHE A 54 27.07 -10.75 8.36
C PHE A 54 26.98 -11.14 9.84
N PRO A 55 27.17 -12.43 10.21
CA PRO A 55 27.23 -12.87 11.61
C PRO A 55 28.53 -12.37 12.25
N THR A 56 28.61 -11.07 12.50
CA THR A 56 29.86 -10.37 12.80
C THR A 56 30.30 -10.60 14.24
N SER A 57 29.37 -10.85 15.16
CA SER A 57 29.69 -11.04 16.57
C SER A 57 30.03 -12.50 16.89
N GLU A 58 29.19 -13.47 16.50
CA GLU A 58 29.35 -14.85 16.98
C GLU A 58 30.57 -15.56 16.36
N LEU A 59 30.82 -15.41 15.06
CA LEU A 59 31.96 -16.09 14.40
C LEU A 59 33.33 -15.53 14.81
N PHE A 60 33.40 -14.26 15.20
CA PHE A 60 34.66 -13.64 15.63
C PHE A 60 35.15 -14.20 16.98
N TYR A 61 34.23 -14.50 17.92
CA TYR A 61 34.59 -15.08 19.21
C TYR A 61 35.15 -16.51 19.10
N TYR A 62 34.73 -17.28 18.10
CA TYR A 62 35.26 -18.63 17.86
C TYR A 62 36.62 -18.63 17.17
N LEU A 63 36.91 -17.63 16.32
CA LEU A 63 38.17 -17.51 15.58
C LEU A 63 39.35 -17.00 16.41
N VAL A 64 39.09 -16.16 17.43
CA VAL A 64 40.14 -15.57 18.29
C VAL A 64 40.46 -16.48 19.51
N LYS A 65 39.71 -17.55 19.72
CA LYS A 65 39.84 -18.44 20.89
C LYS A 65 40.61 -19.73 20.62
N PHE A 66 41.34 -19.81 19.51
CA PHE A 66 42.33 -20.86 19.23
C PHE A 66 43.74 -20.35 19.45
#